data_AF-A0A401RXM3-F1
#
_entry.id   AF-A0A401RXM3-F1
#
_cell.length_a   1.000
_cell.length_b   1.000
_cell.length_c   1.000
_cell.angle_alpha   90.00
_cell.angle_beta   90.00
_cell.angle_gamma   90.00
#
_symmetry.space_group_name_H-M   'P 1'
#
loop_
_entity.id
_entity.type
_entity.pdbx_description
1 polymer ?
#
loop_
_entity_poly.entity_id
_entity_poly.type
_entity_poly.pdbx_seq_one_letter_code
_entity_poly.pdbx_strand_id
1 'polypeptide(L)'
;MNFNNDIALLELSSPLIFNKFIQPICLPSSSEVISAGRKCTITGWGALAFQGPPATILQKAEVKIINDKRCKRTFGNQISDRMLCAGILAGGVDACQGDSGGPLVCRRSNNTWFLAGIVSFGIDCAKPNIPGVYTRVTALRDWVKQETGFCLKGSNSLIEFKISTPLLSSARRSERETEGCQ
;
A
#
# COMPACT_ATOMS: atom_id res chain seq x y z
N MET A 1 -16.24 13.17 -4.51
CA MET A 1 -15.28 12.88 -3.42
C MET A 1 -13.94 12.57 -4.06
N ASN A 2 -12.82 12.95 -3.45
CA ASN A 2 -11.48 12.84 -4.03
C ASN A 2 -10.59 12.00 -3.09
N PHE A 3 -10.20 10.79 -3.52
CA PHE A 3 -9.37 9.86 -2.76
C PHE A 3 -7.90 9.83 -3.24
N ASN A 4 -7.44 10.88 -3.93
CA ASN A 4 -6.12 10.91 -4.59
C ASN A 4 -4.91 10.74 -3.65
N ASN A 5 -5.09 10.96 -2.34
CA ASN A 5 -4.07 10.80 -1.31
C ASN A 5 -4.62 9.98 -0.14
N ASP A 6 -5.35 8.91 -0.43
CA ASP A 6 -5.86 8.01 0.60
C ASP A 6 -4.72 7.13 1.16
N ILE A 7 -3.90 7.75 2.01
CA ILE A 7 -2.74 7.18 2.67
C ILE A 7 -2.59 7.81 4.06
N ALA A 8 -2.11 7.01 5.02
CA ALA A 8 -1.72 7.49 6.34
C ALA A 8 -0.50 6.71 6.84
N LEU A 9 0.22 7.30 7.80
CA LEU A 9 1.27 6.63 8.56
C LEU A 9 0.91 6.65 10.03
N LEU A 10 1.22 5.56 10.72
CA LEU A 10 1.03 5.41 12.16
C LEU A 10 2.37 5.08 12.79
N GLU A 11 2.78 5.90 13.74
CA GLU A 11 3.93 5.63 14.59
C GLU A 11 3.45 4.89 15.84
N LEU A 12 4.08 3.76 16.13
CA LEU A 12 3.77 2.98 17.33
C LEU A 12 4.41 3.63 18.55
N SER A 13 3.71 3.62 19.68
CA SER A 13 4.26 4.13 20.95
C SER A 13 5.49 3.35 21.45
N SER A 14 5.63 2.10 21.01
CA SER A 14 6.78 1.23 21.29
C SER A 14 7.14 0.41 20.04
N PRO A 15 8.43 0.14 19.78
CA PRO A 15 8.85 -0.70 18.66
C PRO A 15 8.30 -2.14 18.74
N LEU A 16 8.02 -2.74 17.58
CA LEU A 16 7.65 -4.15 17.48
C LEU A 16 8.87 -5.06 17.62
N ILE A 17 8.67 -6.22 18.25
CA ILE A 17 9.66 -7.30 18.27
C ILE A 17 9.36 -8.25 17.10
N PHE A 18 10.25 -8.26 16.11
CA PHE A 18 10.11 -9.13 14.94
C PHE A 18 10.30 -10.59 15.29
N ASN A 19 9.49 -11.44 14.65
CA ASN A 19 9.53 -12.90 14.79
C ASN A 19 8.94 -13.56 13.53
N LYS A 20 8.76 -14.88 13.52
CA LYS A 20 8.23 -15.61 12.35
C LYS A 20 6.81 -15.19 11.90
N PHE A 21 6.05 -14.50 12.75
CA PHE A 21 4.70 -14.00 12.48
C PHE A 21 4.64 -12.48 12.27
N ILE A 22 5.66 -11.74 12.74
CA ILE A 22 5.72 -10.28 12.65
C ILE A 22 6.99 -9.91 11.86
N GLN A 23 6.80 -9.53 10.61
CA GLN A 23 7.86 -9.10 9.69
C GLN A 23 7.42 -7.87 8.90
N PRO A 24 8.33 -6.94 8.57
CA PRO A 24 8.00 -5.81 7.71
C PRO A 24 7.80 -6.27 6.26
N ILE A 25 7.03 -5.48 5.51
CA ILE A 25 6.89 -5.62 4.05
C ILE A 25 7.90 -4.70 3.36
N CYS A 26 8.45 -5.11 2.21
CA CYS A 26 9.28 -4.21 1.43
C CYS A 26 8.43 -3.11 0.77
N LEU A 27 8.96 -1.89 0.71
CA LEU A 27 8.42 -0.85 -0.16
C LEU A 27 9.04 -0.97 -1.57
N PRO A 28 8.27 -0.68 -2.63
CA PRO A 28 8.81 -0.61 -3.97
C PRO A 28 9.72 0.60 -4.17
N SER A 29 10.52 0.63 -5.24
CA SER A 29 11.14 1.86 -5.72
C SER A 29 10.07 2.80 -6.29
N SER A 30 10.28 4.12 -6.27
CA SER A 30 9.38 5.07 -6.96
C SER A 30 9.33 4.83 -8.47
N SER A 31 10.39 4.25 -9.02
CA SER A 31 10.50 3.85 -10.43
C SER A 31 10.03 2.41 -10.72
N GLU A 32 9.60 1.64 -9.72
CA GLU A 32 9.20 0.24 -9.94
C GLU A 32 7.89 0.16 -10.75
N VAL A 33 7.95 -0.52 -11.89
CA VAL A 33 6.80 -0.68 -12.79
C VAL A 33 5.98 -1.90 -12.37
N ILE A 34 4.71 -1.65 -12.03
CA ILE A 34 3.73 -2.68 -11.67
C ILE A 34 2.83 -2.94 -12.88
N SER A 35 3.26 -3.84 -13.76
CA SER A 35 2.59 -4.10 -15.03
C SER A 35 1.19 -4.71 -14.89
N ALA A 36 0.30 -4.34 -15.82
CA ALA A 36 -1.02 -4.96 -15.93
C ALA A 36 -0.93 -6.49 -16.11
N GLY A 37 -1.88 -7.21 -15.55
CA GLY A 37 -1.91 -8.67 -15.53
C GLY A 37 -1.05 -9.30 -14.43
N ARG A 38 -0.16 -8.54 -13.78
CA ARG A 38 0.63 -9.04 -12.64
C ARG A 38 -0.30 -9.56 -11.55
N LYS A 39 -0.01 -10.77 -11.06
CA LYS A 39 -0.69 -11.37 -9.92
C LYS A 39 -0.19 -10.75 -8.62
N CYS A 40 -1.13 -10.33 -7.79
CA CYS A 40 -0.90 -9.75 -6.49
C CYS A 40 -1.91 -10.35 -5.50
N THR A 41 -1.66 -10.15 -4.22
CA THR A 41 -2.46 -10.72 -3.14
C THR A 41 -2.99 -9.60 -2.27
N ILE A 42 -4.27 -9.69 -1.94
CA ILE A 42 -4.91 -8.88 -0.91
C ILE A 42 -5.21 -9.76 0.31
N THR A 43 -5.18 -9.15 1.49
CA THR A 43 -5.52 -9.80 2.75
C THR A 43 -6.25 -8.85 3.67
N GLY A 44 -7.23 -9.36 4.42
CA GLY A 44 -7.96 -8.55 5.40
C GLY A 44 -9.08 -9.31 6.10
N TRP A 45 -9.77 -8.60 6.99
CA TRP A 45 -10.91 -9.09 7.77
C TRP A 45 -12.22 -8.41 7.35
N GLY A 46 -12.25 -7.75 6.20
CA GLY A 46 -13.44 -7.12 5.66
C GLY A 46 -14.57 -8.09 5.37
N ALA A 47 -15.68 -7.53 4.90
CA ALA A 47 -16.88 -8.27 4.60
C ALA A 47 -16.65 -9.27 3.44
N LEU A 48 -17.17 -10.49 3.58
CA LEU A 48 -17.06 -11.52 2.53
C LEU A 48 -18.02 -11.31 1.35
N ALA A 49 -18.98 -10.39 1.52
CA ALA A 49 -19.93 -9.95 0.51
C ALA A 49 -20.26 -8.48 0.77
N PHE A 50 -20.71 -7.77 -0.26
CA PHE A 50 -21.11 -6.36 -0.14
C PHE A 50 -22.19 -6.19 0.95
N GLN A 51 -21.94 -5.29 1.91
CA GLN A 51 -22.81 -5.07 3.08
C GLN A 51 -23.01 -6.29 3.99
N GLY A 52 -22.14 -7.31 3.86
CA GLY A 52 -22.10 -8.47 4.73
C GLY A 52 -21.33 -8.21 6.04
N PRO A 53 -21.35 -9.18 6.97
CA PRO A 53 -20.55 -9.10 8.19
C PRO A 53 -19.05 -9.25 7.87
N PRO A 54 -18.16 -8.67 8.71
CA PRO A 54 -16.72 -8.87 8.59
C PRO A 54 -16.31 -10.31 8.86
N ALA A 55 -15.18 -10.73 8.30
CA ALA A 55 -14.63 -12.06 8.53
C ALA A 55 -14.02 -12.18 9.94
N THR A 56 -14.20 -13.34 10.57
CA THR A 56 -13.58 -13.64 11.88
C THR A 56 -12.16 -14.20 11.77
N ILE A 57 -11.76 -14.64 10.57
CA ILE A 57 -10.43 -15.18 10.25
C ILE A 57 -9.85 -14.35 9.11
N LEU A 58 -8.55 -14.09 9.15
CA LEU A 58 -7.84 -13.36 8.09
C LEU A 58 -8.05 -14.06 6.75
N GLN A 59 -8.58 -13.33 5.78
CA GLN A 59 -8.77 -13.81 4.43
C GLN A 59 -7.58 -13.44 3.53
N LYS A 60 -7.45 -14.18 2.44
CA LYS A 60 -6.45 -13.95 1.40
C LYS A 60 -7.06 -14.24 0.04
N ALA A 61 -6.82 -13.37 -0.93
CA ALA A 61 -7.23 -13.59 -2.31
C ALA A 61 -6.17 -13.14 -3.31
N GLU A 62 -6.10 -13.82 -4.46
CA GLU A 62 -5.28 -13.41 -5.60
C GLU A 62 -6.10 -12.52 -6.54
N VAL A 63 -5.53 -11.36 -6.89
CA VAL A 63 -6.07 -10.42 -7.87
C VAL A 63 -5.03 -10.11 -8.93
N LYS A 64 -5.46 -9.51 -10.04
CA LYS A 64 -4.55 -9.04 -11.10
C LYS A 64 -4.59 -7.54 -11.23
N ILE A 65 -3.43 -6.94 -11.46
CA ILE A 65 -3.32 -5.51 -11.77
C ILE A 65 -4.08 -5.23 -13.08
N ILE A 66 -4.95 -4.23 -13.04
CA ILE A 66 -5.75 -3.78 -14.17
C ILE A 66 -5.07 -2.57 -14.81
N ASN A 67 -5.06 -2.54 -16.14
CA ASN A 67 -4.52 -1.43 -16.90
C ASN A 67 -5.26 -0.12 -16.60
N ASP A 68 -4.51 0.98 -16.42
CA ASP A 68 -5.06 2.29 -16.06
C ASP A 68 -6.13 2.80 -17.05
N LYS A 69 -5.99 2.55 -18.35
CA LYS A 69 -7.00 2.92 -19.36
C LYS A 69 -8.31 2.18 -19.11
N ARG A 70 -8.25 0.90 -18.73
CA ARG A 70 -9.45 0.14 -18.39
C ARG A 70 -10.04 0.62 -17.07
N CYS A 71 -9.22 0.92 -16.07
CA CYS A 71 -9.74 1.45 -14.83
C CYS A 71 -10.41 2.82 -14.99
N LYS A 72 -9.80 3.72 -15.78
CA LYS A 72 -10.36 5.02 -16.16
C LYS A 72 -11.67 4.88 -16.97
N ARG A 73 -11.90 3.76 -17.68
CA ARG A 73 -13.23 3.50 -18.30
C ARG A 73 -14.32 3.20 -17.29
N THR A 74 -13.98 2.54 -16.17
CA THR A 74 -14.95 2.20 -15.12
C THR A 74 -15.24 3.39 -14.20
N PHE A 75 -14.21 4.15 -13.82
CA PHE A 75 -14.32 5.19 -12.77
C PHE A 75 -14.17 6.63 -13.30
N GLY A 76 -13.85 6.81 -14.58
CA GLY A 76 -13.70 8.11 -15.21
C GLY A 76 -12.56 8.94 -14.59
N ASN A 77 -12.84 10.22 -14.40
CA ASN A 77 -11.89 11.21 -13.87
C ASN A 77 -11.57 11.02 -12.37
N GLN A 78 -12.15 10.02 -11.70
CA GLN A 78 -11.81 9.71 -10.32
C GLN A 78 -10.44 9.03 -10.20
N ILE A 79 -9.94 8.40 -11.27
CA ILE A 79 -8.66 7.69 -11.27
C ILE A 79 -7.53 8.62 -11.68
N SER A 80 -6.65 8.90 -10.74
CA SER A 80 -5.40 9.62 -10.97
C SER A 80 -4.23 8.66 -11.16
N ASP A 81 -3.05 9.23 -11.44
CA ASP A 81 -1.82 8.45 -11.55
C ASP A 81 -1.26 8.03 -10.17
N ARG A 82 -1.86 8.51 -9.07
CA ARG A 82 -1.57 8.06 -7.68
C ARG A 82 -2.44 6.88 -7.26
N MET A 83 -3.28 6.38 -8.16
CA MET A 83 -4.11 5.20 -7.93
C MET A 83 -3.73 4.09 -8.90
N LEU A 84 -4.03 2.86 -8.53
CA LEU A 84 -4.00 1.70 -9.40
C LEU A 84 -5.23 0.85 -9.13
N CYS A 85 -5.57 -0.05 -10.06
CA CYS A 85 -6.72 -0.92 -9.90
C CYS A 85 -6.30 -2.37 -9.97
N ALA A 86 -6.95 -3.21 -9.18
CA ALA A 86 -6.70 -4.64 -9.18
C ALA A 86 -8.02 -5.40 -8.97
N GLY A 87 -8.11 -6.59 -9.55
CA GLY A 87 -9.27 -7.45 -9.38
C GLY A 87 -9.31 -8.60 -10.37
N ILE A 88 -10.41 -9.35 -10.34
CA ILE A 88 -10.73 -10.37 -11.34
C ILE A 88 -11.91 -9.86 -12.16
N LEU A 89 -11.71 -9.71 -13.47
CA LEU A 89 -12.70 -9.08 -14.36
C LEU A 89 -14.00 -9.89 -14.52
N ALA A 90 -13.95 -11.19 -14.26
CA ALA A 90 -15.14 -12.03 -14.16
C ALA A 90 -15.97 -11.76 -12.90
N GLY A 91 -15.45 -10.98 -11.94
CA GLY A 91 -16.03 -10.78 -10.61
C GLY A 91 -15.64 -11.89 -9.63
N GLY A 92 -16.33 -11.93 -8.50
CA GLY A 92 -16.22 -12.97 -7.46
C GLY A 92 -15.05 -12.79 -6.48
N VAL A 93 -14.02 -12.02 -6.82
CA VAL A 93 -12.85 -11.77 -5.96
C VAL A 93 -12.51 -10.29 -5.92
N ASP A 94 -12.53 -9.71 -4.73
CA ASP A 94 -12.24 -8.29 -4.47
C ASP A 94 -11.94 -8.05 -2.98
N ALA A 95 -11.39 -6.87 -2.66
CA ALA A 95 -11.45 -6.33 -1.30
C ALA A 95 -12.84 -5.74 -1.05
N CYS A 96 -13.24 -5.61 0.22
CA CYS A 96 -14.58 -5.14 0.55
C CYS A 96 -14.59 -4.23 1.80
N GLN A 97 -15.77 -3.88 2.31
CA GLN A 97 -15.89 -3.01 3.48
C GLN A 97 -15.10 -3.58 4.67
N GLY A 98 -14.28 -2.75 5.30
CA GLY A 98 -13.41 -3.14 6.41
C GLY A 98 -11.99 -3.54 5.99
N ASP A 99 -11.71 -3.69 4.70
CA ASP A 99 -10.34 -3.94 4.20
C ASP A 99 -9.55 -2.65 3.90
N SER A 100 -10.18 -1.47 3.92
CA SER A 100 -9.52 -0.18 3.64
C SER A 100 -8.29 0.05 4.53
N GLY A 101 -7.20 0.53 3.94
CA GLY A 101 -5.88 0.60 4.60
C GLY A 101 -5.10 -0.73 4.55
N GLY A 102 -5.75 -1.84 4.19
CA GLY A 102 -5.16 -3.15 4.04
C GLY A 102 -4.23 -3.28 2.83
N PRO A 103 -3.37 -4.31 2.81
CA PRO A 103 -2.29 -4.39 1.84
C PRO A 103 -2.72 -5.06 0.53
N LEU A 104 -2.29 -4.47 -0.59
CA LEU A 104 -2.14 -5.16 -1.88
C LEU A 104 -0.65 -5.43 -2.10
N VAL A 105 -0.24 -6.69 -1.96
CA VAL A 105 1.17 -7.10 -2.09
C VAL A 105 1.42 -7.88 -3.37
N CYS A 106 2.56 -7.62 -4.01
CA CYS A 106 2.98 -8.38 -5.18
C CYS A 106 4.33 -9.06 -4.89
N ARG A 107 4.60 -10.18 -5.57
CA ARG A 107 5.85 -10.93 -5.41
C ARG A 107 6.79 -10.66 -6.57
N ARG A 108 8.06 -10.32 -6.29
CA ARG A 108 9.14 -10.17 -7.29
C ARG A 108 9.67 -11.53 -7.74
N SER A 109 10.46 -11.53 -8.82
CA SER A 109 11.13 -12.74 -9.34
C SER A 109 12.08 -13.37 -8.33
N ASN A 110 12.72 -12.57 -7.48
CA ASN A 110 13.57 -13.03 -6.37
C ASN A 110 12.77 -13.50 -5.13
N ASN A 111 11.47 -13.76 -5.28
CA ASN A 111 10.54 -14.19 -4.24
C ASN A 111 10.24 -13.19 -3.10
N THR A 112 10.77 -11.97 -3.15
CA THR A 112 10.47 -10.91 -2.18
C THR A 112 9.06 -10.34 -2.41
N TRP A 113 8.31 -10.14 -1.33
CA TRP A 113 7.02 -9.45 -1.35
C TRP A 113 7.20 -7.96 -1.13
N PHE A 114 6.43 -7.15 -1.84
CA PHE A 114 6.40 -5.70 -1.64
C PHE A 114 4.98 -5.15 -1.67
N LEU A 115 4.77 -4.03 -0.98
CA LEU A 115 3.49 -3.34 -0.93
C LEU A 115 3.28 -2.52 -2.21
N ALA A 116 2.46 -3.05 -3.11
CA ALA A 116 2.14 -2.40 -4.38
C ALA A 116 1.06 -1.33 -4.23
N GLY A 117 0.08 -1.59 -3.38
CA GLY A 117 -1.02 -0.68 -3.14
C GLY A 117 -1.64 -0.82 -1.75
N ILE A 118 -2.53 0.11 -1.43
CA ILE A 118 -3.31 0.15 -0.20
C ILE A 118 -4.79 0.15 -0.60
N VAL A 119 -5.60 -0.74 -0.03
CA VAL A 119 -7.05 -0.80 -0.31
C VAL A 119 -7.68 0.55 0.01
N SER A 120 -8.39 1.13 -0.96
CA SER A 120 -9.01 2.45 -0.82
C SER A 120 -10.53 2.38 -1.01
N PHE A 121 -11.00 2.24 -2.25
CA PHE A 121 -12.44 2.25 -2.56
C PHE A 121 -12.81 1.35 -3.75
N GLY A 122 -14.11 1.18 -3.98
CA GLY A 122 -14.68 0.43 -5.10
C GLY A 122 -16.16 0.75 -5.29
N ILE A 123 -16.79 0.15 -6.31
CA ILE A 123 -18.25 0.16 -6.48
C ILE A 123 -18.74 -1.25 -6.12
N ASP A 124 -19.56 -1.33 -5.07
CA ASP A 124 -19.87 -2.59 -4.40
C ASP A 124 -18.59 -3.40 -4.09
N CYS A 125 -18.68 -4.74 -4.10
CA CYS A 125 -17.54 -5.63 -4.03
C CYS A 125 -17.69 -6.75 -5.06
N ALA A 126 -16.60 -7.15 -5.70
CA ALA A 126 -16.51 -8.36 -6.54
C ALA A 126 -17.50 -8.41 -7.73
N LYS A 127 -17.96 -7.26 -8.22
CA LYS A 127 -18.82 -7.17 -9.40
C LYS A 127 -18.03 -7.45 -10.68
N PRO A 128 -18.61 -8.14 -11.68
CA PRO A 128 -17.98 -8.32 -12.98
C PRO A 128 -17.60 -6.97 -13.62
N ASN A 129 -16.40 -6.91 -14.20
CA ASN A 129 -15.81 -5.71 -14.83
C ASN A 129 -15.58 -4.49 -13.94
N ILE A 130 -15.80 -4.59 -12.64
CA ILE A 130 -15.56 -3.52 -11.67
C ILE A 130 -14.41 -3.97 -10.75
N PRO A 131 -13.18 -3.47 -10.96
CA PRO A 131 -12.08 -3.77 -10.06
C PRO A 131 -12.10 -2.89 -8.82
N GLY A 132 -11.43 -3.31 -7.75
CA GLY A 132 -11.10 -2.46 -6.62
C GLY A 132 -10.04 -1.41 -6.98
N VAL A 133 -10.10 -0.26 -6.31
CA VAL A 133 -9.16 0.85 -6.45
C VAL A 133 -8.26 0.91 -5.22
N TYR A 134 -6.97 1.06 -5.49
CA TYR A 134 -5.91 1.06 -4.49
C TYR A 134 -5.06 2.32 -4.65
N THR A 135 -4.60 2.86 -3.53
CA THR A 135 -3.55 3.89 -3.54
C THR A 135 -2.26 3.28 -4.06
N ARG A 136 -1.61 3.92 -5.04
CA ARG A 136 -0.36 3.44 -5.68
C ARG A 136 0.85 3.83 -4.83
N VAL A 137 1.45 2.86 -4.16
CA VAL A 137 2.57 3.11 -3.23
C VAL A 137 3.79 3.70 -3.93
N THR A 138 4.09 3.30 -5.18
CA THR A 138 5.23 3.87 -5.92
C THR A 138 5.12 5.38 -6.12
N ALA A 139 3.89 5.91 -6.27
CA ALA A 139 3.64 7.34 -6.48
C ALA A 139 3.73 8.17 -5.19
N LEU A 140 3.56 7.55 -4.03
CA LEU A 140 3.58 8.21 -2.72
C LEU A 140 4.80 7.84 -1.87
N ARG A 141 5.69 6.99 -2.40
CA ARG A 141 6.89 6.52 -1.71
C ARG A 141 7.76 7.65 -1.18
N ASP A 142 7.95 8.71 -1.97
CA ASP A 142 8.80 9.83 -1.58
C ASP A 142 8.21 10.64 -0.43
N TRP A 143 6.87 10.74 -0.37
CA TRP A 143 6.18 11.28 0.79
C TRP A 143 6.39 10.40 2.02
N VAL A 144 6.24 9.07 1.90
CA VAL A 144 6.52 8.16 3.04
C VAL A 144 7.96 8.32 3.52
N LYS A 145 8.93 8.42 2.59
CA LYS A 145 10.34 8.66 2.92
C LYS A 145 10.54 9.99 3.66
N GLN A 146 9.86 11.04 3.22
CA GLN A 146 9.94 12.37 3.84
C GLN A 146 9.42 12.37 5.28
N GLU A 147 8.26 11.77 5.52
CA GLU A 147 7.62 11.78 6.85
C GLU A 147 8.33 10.89 7.87
N THR A 148 8.89 9.77 7.42
CA THR A 148 9.51 8.78 8.32
C THR A 148 11.02 8.93 8.46
N GLY A 149 11.66 9.69 7.56
CA GLY A 149 13.11 9.73 7.43
C GLY A 149 13.76 8.40 7.03
N PHE A 150 13.01 7.37 6.61
CA PHE A 150 13.60 6.06 6.29
C PHE A 150 14.55 6.20 5.08
N CYS A 151 15.77 5.66 5.19
CA CYS A 151 16.69 5.54 4.06
C CYS A 151 16.96 4.05 3.83
N LEU A 152 16.61 3.53 2.65
CA LEU A 152 16.94 2.15 2.27
C LEU A 152 18.45 2.07 2.01
N LYS A 153 19.22 1.55 2.95
CA LYS A 153 20.63 1.18 2.72
C LYS A 153 20.70 -0.25 2.16
N GLY A 154 20.69 -0.38 0.83
CA GLY A 154 20.93 -1.66 0.14
C GLY A 154 19.89 -2.76 0.37
N SER A 155 19.92 -3.78 -0.48
CA SER A 155 18.89 -4.81 -0.70
C SER A 155 18.45 -5.71 0.48
N ASN A 156 18.74 -5.36 1.74
CA ASN A 156 18.31 -6.10 2.94
C ASN A 156 18.10 -5.21 4.19
N SER A 157 17.89 -3.89 4.06
CA SER A 157 17.79 -3.01 5.23
C SER A 157 16.39 -2.98 5.86
N LEU A 158 16.39 -3.13 7.19
CA LEU A 158 15.25 -2.97 8.10
C LEU A 158 14.74 -1.52 8.09
N ILE A 159 13.45 -1.34 8.40
CA ILE A 159 12.89 -0.01 8.65
C ILE A 159 13.47 0.48 9.98
N GLU A 160 14.46 1.37 9.91
CA GLU A 160 14.99 2.07 11.07
C GLU A 160 14.27 3.43 11.16
N PHE A 161 13.28 3.53 12.03
CA PHE A 161 12.68 4.82 12.36
C PHE A 161 13.69 5.60 13.20
N LYS A 162 14.24 6.69 12.65
CA LYS A 162 15.01 7.64 13.46
C LYS A 162 14.03 8.41 14.34
N ILE A 163 13.90 8.00 15.60
CA ILE A 163 13.20 8.77 16.62
C ILE A 163 14.03 10.03 16.89
N SER A 164 13.63 11.18 16.35
CA SER A 164 14.09 12.46 16.87
C SER A 164 13.37 12.67 18.21
N THR A 165 14.06 12.45 19.31
CA THR A 165 13.57 12.78 20.65
C THR A 165 13.23 14.27 20.74
N PRO A 166 12.06 14.66 21.28
CA PRO A 166 11.78 16.05 21.58
C PRO A 166 12.37 16.36 22.95
N LEU A 167 13.65 16.74 23.01
CA LEU A 167 14.18 17.45 24.16
C LEU A 167 14.20 18.96 23.86
N LEU A 168 13.27 19.64 24.55
CA LEU A 168 13.41 20.96 25.16
C LEU A 168 14.04 22.10 24.33
N SER A 169 13.21 23.10 24.06
CA SER A 169 13.53 24.51 23.83
C SER A 169 14.52 24.85 22.71
N SER A 170 13.98 25.51 21.68
CA SER A 170 14.67 26.53 20.88
C SER A 170 16.09 26.19 20.41
N ALA A 171 16.20 25.33 19.40
CA ALA A 171 17.37 25.26 18.56
C ALA A 171 16.93 25.28 17.10
N ARG A 172 17.48 26.23 16.34
CA ARG A 172 17.25 26.42 14.90
C ARG A 172 17.39 25.08 14.17
N ARG A 173 16.58 24.89 13.12
CA ARG A 173 16.86 23.94 12.04
C ARG A 173 18.32 24.17 11.57
N SER A 174 19.25 23.41 12.12
CA SER A 174 20.58 23.26 11.57
C SER A 174 20.42 22.21 10.50
N GLU A 175 20.54 22.64 9.25
CA GLU A 175 21.04 21.78 8.18
C GLU A 175 22.28 21.08 8.72
N ARG A 176 22.19 19.77 8.94
CA ARG A 176 23.34 18.89 9.13
C ARG A 176 22.89 17.46 8.81
N GLU A 177 23.58 16.90 7.83
CA GLU A 177 23.63 15.50 7.42
C GLU A 177 22.51 14.97 6.51
N THR A 178 22.43 15.58 5.32
CA THR A 178 22.22 14.85 4.06
C THR A 178 23.49 14.11 3.61
N GLU A 179 24.25 13.53 4.54
CA GLU A 179 25.42 12.69 4.22
C GLU A 179 25.01 11.22 4.41
N GLY A 180 24.73 10.53 3.31
CA GLY A 180 24.50 9.08 3.33
C GLY A 180 23.28 8.56 2.60
N CYS A 181 22.68 9.32 1.67
CA CYS A 181 21.95 8.75 0.53
C CYS A 181 22.88 8.74 -0.69
N GLN A 182 23.83 7.80 -0.71
CA GLN A 182 24.49 7.34 -1.94
C GLN A 182 24.04 5.92 -2.22
#